data_AF-A0A7H4M5Q1-F1
#
_entry.id   AF-A0A7H4M5Q1-F1
#
_cell.length_a   1.000
_cell.length_b   1.000
_cell.length_c   1.000
_cell.angle_alpha   90.00
_cell.angle_beta   90.00
_cell.angle_gamma   90.00
#
_symmetry.space_group_name_H-M   'P 1'
#
loop_
_entity.id
_entity.type
_entity.pdbx_description
1 polymer ?
#
loop_
_entity_poly.entity_id
_entity_poly.type
_entity_poly.pdbx_seq_one_letter_code
_entity_poly.pdbx_strand_id
1 'polypeptide(L)'
;MLAYLNLRRRLDHLPRDFKMGSRTTGITVVSMLIVIFAIGFVASTFPTGGNILTIIFYNVGGIVIFLGFAWWKYSKYVKGLTVEEKRIEASPASDAS
;
A
#
# COMPACT_ATOMS: atom_id res chain seq x y z
N MET A 1 8.84 -1.20 -6.22
CA MET A 1 10.11 -1.95 -6.45
C MET A 1 9.87 -3.45 -6.66
N LEU A 2 9.14 -4.12 -5.76
CA LEU A 2 8.84 -5.56 -5.89
C LEU A 2 8.13 -5.95 -7.19
N ALA A 3 7.16 -5.16 -7.64
CA ALA A 3 6.48 -5.39 -8.92
C ALA A 3 7.47 -5.39 -10.11
N TYR A 4 8.38 -4.41 -10.16
CA TYR A 4 9.41 -4.35 -11.21
C TYR A 4 10.35 -5.56 -11.16
N LEU A 5 10.78 -5.96 -9.97
CA LEU A 5 11.62 -7.15 -9.77
C LEU A 5 10.92 -8.43 -10.25
N ASN A 6 9.63 -8.57 -9.94
CA ASN A 6 8.82 -9.71 -10.33
C ASN A 6 8.65 -9.76 -11.86
N LEU A 7 8.31 -8.63 -12.48
CA LEU A 7 8.20 -8.49 -13.94
C LEU A 7 9.53 -8.80 -14.63
N ARG A 8 10.67 -8.32 -14.09
CA ARG A 8 12.00 -8.56 -14.65
C ARG A 8 12.48 -10.02 -14.49
N ARG A 9 12.00 -10.72 -13.46
CA ARG A 9 12.29 -12.14 -13.26
C ARG A 9 11.46 -13.04 -14.16
N ARG A 10 10.15 -12.81 -14.28
CA ARG A 10 9.21 -13.74 -14.92
C ARG A 10 8.71 -13.32 -16.30
N LEU A 11 8.63 -12.03 -16.59
CA LEU A 11 7.99 -11.50 -17.80
C LEU A 11 8.89 -10.53 -18.59
N ASP A 12 10.21 -10.78 -18.62
CA ASP A 12 11.15 -9.87 -19.29
C ASP A 12 11.06 -9.87 -20.83
N HIS A 13 10.48 -10.93 -21.39
CA HIS A 13 10.23 -11.09 -22.82
C HIS A 13 9.12 -10.19 -23.34
N LEU A 14 8.30 -9.59 -22.47
CA LEU A 14 7.23 -8.69 -22.90
C LEU A 14 7.83 -7.39 -23.50
N PRO A 15 7.24 -6.88 -24.59
CA PRO A 15 7.61 -5.58 -25.14
C PRO A 15 7.23 -4.50 -24.12
N ARG A 16 8.14 -3.52 -23.91
CA ARG A 16 7.93 -2.45 -22.94
C ARG A 16 8.69 -1.22 -23.39
N ASP A 17 8.02 -0.08 -23.45
CA ASP A 17 8.61 1.19 -23.91
C ASP A 17 9.76 1.68 -23.02
N PHE A 18 9.73 1.35 -21.72
CA PHE A 18 10.81 1.69 -20.79
C PHE A 18 11.45 0.43 -20.17
N LYS A 19 12.73 0.19 -20.48
CA LYS A 19 13.56 -0.86 -19.87
C LYS A 19 14.83 -0.25 -19.29
N MET A 20 15.02 -0.39 -17.98
CA MET A 20 16.25 0.04 -17.33
C MET A 20 17.37 -0.98 -17.61
N GLY A 21 18.24 -0.65 -18.57
CA GLY A 21 19.44 -1.41 -18.95
C GLY A 21 19.17 -2.88 -19.30
N SER A 22 20.18 -3.72 -19.09
CA SER A 22 20.09 -5.18 -19.29
C SER A 22 19.24 -5.85 -18.19
N ARG A 23 18.80 -7.11 -18.42
CA ARG A 23 18.01 -7.88 -17.44
C ARG A 23 18.68 -7.92 -16.08
N THR A 24 19.96 -8.29 -16.08
CA THR A 24 20.79 -8.41 -14.89
C THR A 24 20.98 -7.07 -14.19
N THR A 25 21.32 -6.01 -14.93
CA THR A 25 21.49 -4.66 -14.35
C THR A 25 20.21 -4.19 -13.65
N GLY A 26 19.05 -4.34 -14.31
CA GLY A 26 17.77 -3.94 -13.72
C GLY A 26 17.39 -4.74 -12.47
N ILE A 27 17.69 -6.04 -12.42
CA ILE A 27 17.46 -6.89 -11.24
C ILE A 27 18.41 -6.48 -10.10
N THR A 28 19.70 -6.29 -10.38
CA THR A 28 20.69 -5.90 -9.37
C THR A 28 20.34 -4.57 -8.74
N VAL A 29 20.05 -3.55 -9.54
CA VAL A 29 19.69 -2.21 -9.05
C VAL A 29 18.43 -2.28 -8.18
N VAL A 30 17.36 -2.91 -8.66
CA VAL A 30 16.12 -2.99 -7.87
C VAL A 30 16.28 -3.84 -6.61
N SER A 31 17.09 -4.89 -6.64
CA SER A 31 17.39 -5.68 -5.44
C SER A 31 18.17 -4.87 -4.41
N MET A 32 19.19 -4.11 -4.84
CA MET A 32 19.94 -3.19 -3.98
C MET A 32 19.02 -2.14 -3.35
N LEU A 33 18.14 -1.52 -4.16
CA LEU A 33 17.18 -0.55 -3.67
C LEU A 33 16.21 -1.15 -2.63
N ILE A 34 15.74 -2.38 -2.83
CA ILE A 34 14.90 -3.07 -1.86
C ILE A 34 15.63 -3.26 -0.53
N VAL A 35 16.91 -3.63 -0.56
CA VAL A 35 17.73 -3.82 0.66
C VAL A 35 17.91 -2.49 1.41
N ILE A 36 18.33 -1.43 0.71
CA ILE A 36 18.52 -0.10 1.31
C ILE A 36 17.19 0.41 1.88
N PHE A 37 16.10 0.26 1.12
CA PHE A 37 14.77 0.64 1.57
C PHE A 37 14.33 -0.14 2.80
N ALA A 38 14.56 -1.45 2.84
CA ALA A 38 14.20 -2.29 3.99
C ALA A 38 14.98 -1.88 5.25
N ILE A 39 16.29 -1.62 5.12
CA ILE A 39 17.12 -1.14 6.24
C ILE A 39 16.63 0.22 6.72
N GLY A 40 16.41 1.17 5.80
CA GLY A 40 15.91 2.50 6.13
C GLY A 40 14.52 2.47 6.77
N PHE A 41 13.62 1.61 6.27
CA PHE A 41 12.30 1.40 6.83
C PHE A 41 12.38 0.85 8.27
N VAL A 42 13.19 -0.18 8.51
CA VAL A 42 13.38 -0.76 9.85
C VAL A 42 14.02 0.26 10.80
N ALA A 43 15.07 0.96 10.36
CA ALA A 43 15.72 2.00 11.17
C ALA A 43 14.78 3.16 11.51
N SER A 44 13.93 3.58 10.56
CA SER A 44 12.91 4.61 10.77
C SER A 44 11.77 4.13 11.68
N THR A 45 11.42 2.85 11.62
CA THR A 45 10.35 2.27 12.44
C THR A 45 10.84 2.00 13.87
N PHE A 46 12.10 1.62 14.02
CA PHE A 46 12.74 1.24 15.29
C PHE A 46 14.04 2.02 15.54
N PRO A 47 13.97 3.34 15.78
CA PRO A 47 15.15 4.12 16.13
C PRO A 47 15.75 3.64 17.46
N THR A 48 17.07 3.44 17.48
CA THR A 48 17.80 3.05 18.69
C THR A 48 17.72 4.13 19.76
N GLY A 49 17.34 3.76 20.99
CA GLY A 49 17.26 4.67 22.14
C GLY A 49 15.86 5.26 22.41
N GLY A 50 14.87 4.97 21.56
CA GLY A 50 13.47 5.36 21.78
C GLY A 50 12.60 4.24 22.35
N ASN A 51 11.56 4.59 23.12
CA ASN A 51 10.56 3.61 23.56
C ASN A 51 9.70 3.18 22.35
N ILE A 52 9.88 1.93 21.91
CA ILE A 52 9.17 1.34 20.76
C ILE A 52 7.64 1.50 20.87
N LEU A 53 7.09 1.40 22.09
CA LEU A 53 5.66 1.53 22.33
C LEU A 53 5.18 2.93 21.94
N THR A 54 5.86 3.98 22.42
CA THR A 54 5.53 5.37 22.10
C THR A 54 5.63 5.65 20.60
N ILE A 55 6.65 5.10 19.94
CA ILE A 55 6.88 5.28 18.50
C ILE A 55 5.77 4.62 17.70
N ILE A 56 5.37 3.39 18.02
CA ILE A 56 4.28 2.68 17.33
C ILE A 56 2.95 3.43 17.55
N PHE A 57 2.65 3.85 18.78
CA PHE A 57 1.43 4.60 19.07
C PHE A 57 1.39 5.96 18.37
N TYR A 58 2.52 6.67 18.29
CA TYR A 58 2.58 7.95 17.60
C TYR A 58 2.45 7.81 16.07
N ASN A 59 3.21 6.90 15.46
CA ASN A 59 3.26 6.76 14.00
C ASN A 59 2.02 6.05 13.43
N VAL A 60 1.48 5.06 14.14
CA VAL A 60 0.40 4.19 13.63
C VAL A 60 -0.92 4.49 14.32
N GLY A 61 -0.90 5.04 15.55
CA GLY A 61 -2.12 5.26 16.33
C GLY A 61 -3.08 6.24 15.69
N GLY A 62 -2.59 7.34 15.12
CA GLY A 62 -3.45 8.31 14.42
C GLY A 62 -4.22 7.68 13.25
N ILE A 63 -3.54 6.84 12.46
CA ILE A 63 -4.14 6.11 11.33
C ILE A 63 -5.17 5.10 11.83
N VAL A 64 -4.85 4.32 12.87
CA VAL A 64 -5.76 3.31 13.43
C VAL A 64 -7.02 3.94 13.99
N ILE A 65 -6.89 5.05 14.74
CA ILE A 65 -8.04 5.78 15.28
C ILE A 65 -8.88 6.35 14.13
N PHE A 66 -8.25 6.96 13.13
CA PHE A 66 -8.95 7.56 11.99
C PHE A 66 -9.69 6.50 11.15
N LEU A 67 -9.03 5.42 10.77
CA LEU A 67 -9.66 4.31 10.03
C LEU A 67 -10.75 3.63 10.85
N GLY A 68 -10.52 3.41 12.14
CA GLY A 68 -11.51 2.84 13.04
C GLY A 68 -12.76 3.72 13.13
N PHE A 69 -12.58 5.05 13.22
CA PHE A 69 -13.70 6.00 13.23
C PHE A 69 -14.43 6.05 11.88
N ALA A 70 -13.69 6.10 10.77
CA ALA A 70 -14.27 6.07 9.43
C ALA A 70 -15.09 4.79 9.21
N TRP A 71 -14.54 3.63 9.58
CA TRP A 71 -15.22 2.35 9.53
C TRP A 71 -16.49 2.34 10.37
N TRP A 72 -16.41 2.87 11.60
CA TRP A 72 -17.56 2.92 12.49
C TRP A 72 -18.68 3.81 11.93
N LYS A 73 -18.33 5.00 11.44
CA LYS A 73 -19.28 5.92 10.80
C LYS A 73 -19.91 5.30 9.55
N TYR A 74 -19.11 4.68 8.69
CA TYR A 74 -19.59 3.97 7.51
C TYR A 74 -20.52 2.80 7.90
N SER A 75 -20.13 1.99 8.88
CA SER A 75 -20.96 0.90 9.39
C SER A 75 -22.30 1.40 9.94
N LYS A 76 -22.31 2.55 10.63
CA LYS A 76 -23.55 3.17 11.12
C LYS A 76 -24.42 3.69 9.97
N TYR A 77 -23.80 4.29 8.96
CA TYR A 77 -24.48 4.74 7.74
C TYR A 77 -25.15 3.56 7.02
N VAL A 78 -24.39 2.52 6.68
CA VAL A 78 -24.92 1.31 6.00
C VAL A 78 -26.02 0.62 6.81
N LYS A 79 -25.94 0.63 8.14
CA LYS A 79 -27.01 0.09 9.00
C LYS A 79 -28.31 0.91 8.96
N GLY A 80 -28.21 2.22 8.68
CA GLY A 80 -29.34 3.12 8.56
C GLY A 80 -30.01 3.12 7.18
N LEU A 81 -29.36 2.55 6.15
CA LEU A 81 -29.92 2.52 4.80
C LEU A 81 -31.07 1.52 4.68
N THR A 82 -32.10 1.93 3.96
CA THR A 82 -33.18 1.06 3.49
C THR A 82 -32.68 0.11 2.39
N VAL A 83 -33.46 -0.94 2.08
CA VAL A 83 -33.06 -1.98 1.12
C VAL A 83 -32.83 -1.40 -0.28
N GLU A 84 -33.61 -0.39 -0.69
CA GLU A 84 -33.46 0.29 -1.98
C GLU A 84 -32.19 1.15 -2.05
N GLU A 85 -31.88 1.91 -0.99
CA GLU A 85 -30.67 2.75 -0.94
C GLU A 85 -29.38 1.91 -0.98
N LYS A 86 -29.38 0.73 -0.33
CA LYS A 86 -28.23 -0.20 -0.41
C LYS A 86 -28.00 -0.73 -1.82
N ARG A 87 -29.07 -0.87 -2.60
CA ARG A 87 -29.00 -1.38 -3.98
C ARG A 87 -28.43 -0.33 -4.94
N ILE A 88 -28.73 0.95 -4.68
CA ILE A 88 -28.17 2.09 -5.42
C ILE A 88 -26.69 2.27 -5.05
N GLU A 89 -26.32 2.19 -3.77
CA GLU A 89 -24.92 2.31 -3.33
C GLU A 89 -24.03 1.15 -3.81
N ALA A 90 -24.58 -0.07 -3.89
CA ALA A 90 -23.88 -1.26 -4.39
C ALA A 90 -23.84 -1.35 -5.93
N SER A 91 -24.54 -0.45 -6.63
CA SER A 91 -24.46 -0.40 -8.09
C SER A 91 -23.09 0.16 -8.50
N PRO A 92 -22.36 -0.52 -9.41
CA PRO A 92 -21.04 -0.08 -9.83
C PRO A 92 -21.15 1.32 -10.45
N ALA A 93 -20.14 2.16 -10.19
CA ALA A 93 -20.05 3.54 -10.72
C ALA A 93 -19.78 3.59 -12.25
N SER A 94 -20.41 2.72 -13.03
CA SER A 94 -20.34 2.70 -14.50
C SER A 94 -21.27 3.71 -15.17
N ASP A 95 -22.12 4.39 -14.39
CA ASP A 95 -23.12 5.34 -14.92
C ASP A 95 -22.73 6.81 -14.74
N ALA A 96 -21.54 7.09 -14.21
CA ALA A 96 -20.94 8.42 -14.25
C ALA A 96 -20.10 8.55 -15.53
N SER A 97 -20.81 8.76 -16.65
CA SER A 97 -20.40 9.35 -17.95
C SER A 97 -18.90 9.46 -18.26
#